data_AF-J0NG35-F1
#
_entry.id   AF-J0NG35-F1
#
_cell.length_a   1.000
_cell.length_b   1.000
_cell.length_c   1.000
_cell.angle_alpha   90.00
_cell.angle_beta   90.00
_cell.angle_gamma   90.00
#
_symmetry.space_group_name_H-M   'P 1'
#
loop_
_entity.id
_entity.type
_entity.pdbx_description
1 polymer ?
#
loop_
_entity_poly.entity_id
_entity_poly.type
_entity_poly.pdbx_seq_one_letter_code
_entity_poly.pdbx_strand_id
1 'polypeptide(L)'
;AAVRDALGGVGWSEEAPVGGSARERWADMAAIVAWADDTNASDLAGFLSELDERAQYQVEPDKTGVEVATIHTAKGLEWDAVFVAGVAEGLLPISYASTPAAREEERRLLYVALTRARDVLEVSWARMRATGGRGKRHRSRLLDGVWPTDRSVGKPKRQAAKESARERRERFEAEAGEEALDLFARLKAWRLGVAQAASVPAFAVLTDQTLRDIAVTRPKTVAQLRVIKGIGDVKVERFAAPVLALVRGEEVAPPEP
;
A
#
# COMPACT_ATOMS: atom_id res chain seq x y z
N ALA A 1 -31.22 -14.64 -13.69
CA ALA A 1 -30.53 -15.68 -14.49
C ALA A 1 -29.88 -15.09 -15.74
N ALA A 2 -30.65 -14.56 -16.71
CA ALA A 2 -30.11 -14.02 -17.97
C ALA A 2 -29.00 -12.96 -17.82
N VAL A 3 -29.09 -12.06 -16.84
CA VAL A 3 -28.05 -11.05 -16.56
C VAL A 3 -26.74 -11.68 -16.09
N ARG A 4 -26.82 -12.69 -15.21
CA ARG A 4 -25.65 -13.42 -14.71
C ARG A 4 -24.95 -14.20 -15.83
N ASP A 5 -25.72 -14.81 -16.72
CA ASP A 5 -25.19 -15.52 -17.90
C ASP A 5 -24.48 -14.55 -18.86
N ALA A 6 -25.09 -13.40 -19.14
CA ALA A 6 -24.50 -12.36 -19.98
C ALA A 6 -23.21 -11.80 -19.38
N LEU A 7 -23.21 -11.50 -18.08
CA LEU A 7 -22.03 -10.98 -17.38
C LEU A 7 -20.92 -12.04 -17.22
N GLY A 8 -21.30 -13.32 -17.07
CA GLY A 8 -20.36 -14.44 -17.11
C GLY A 8 -19.55 -14.49 -18.40
N GLY A 9 -20.20 -14.19 -19.54
CA GLY A 9 -19.54 -14.12 -20.86
C GLY A 9 -18.47 -13.03 -20.99
N VAL A 10 -18.52 -11.98 -20.16
CA VAL A 10 -17.56 -10.87 -20.14
C VAL A 10 -16.60 -10.90 -18.94
N GLY A 11 -16.58 -12.02 -18.21
CA GLY A 11 -15.60 -12.27 -17.15
C GLY A 11 -16.07 -11.94 -15.74
N TRP A 12 -17.38 -11.83 -15.50
CA TRP A 12 -17.93 -11.85 -14.14
C TRP A 12 -17.95 -13.27 -13.56
N SER A 13 -17.70 -13.39 -12.26
CA SER A 13 -17.75 -14.63 -11.49
C SER A 13 -18.40 -14.38 -10.14
N GLU A 14 -18.98 -15.40 -9.51
CA GLU A 14 -19.55 -15.26 -8.16
C GLU A 14 -18.48 -14.92 -7.11
N GLU A 15 -17.28 -15.49 -7.24
CA GLU A 15 -16.17 -15.20 -6.35
C GLU A 15 -15.36 -14.00 -6.84
N ALA A 16 -14.98 -13.12 -5.90
CA ALA A 16 -14.17 -11.94 -6.19
C ALA A 16 -12.70 -12.33 -6.49
N PRO A 17 -12.07 -11.76 -7.53
CA PRO A 17 -10.68 -12.03 -7.84
C PRO A 17 -9.73 -11.44 -6.79
N VAL A 18 -8.56 -12.07 -6.64
CA VAL A 18 -7.53 -11.65 -5.68
C VAL A 18 -6.68 -10.51 -6.26
N GLY A 19 -6.89 -9.29 -5.77
CA GLY A 19 -6.02 -8.13 -5.99
C GLY A 19 -6.27 -7.29 -7.25
N GLY A 20 -5.84 -6.02 -7.21
CA GLY A 20 -5.67 -5.13 -8.38
C GLY A 20 -6.95 -4.60 -9.06
N SER A 21 -6.78 -4.05 -10.26
CA SER A 21 -7.83 -3.47 -11.14
C SER A 21 -8.86 -4.49 -11.65
N ALA A 22 -8.58 -5.79 -11.50
CA ALA A 22 -9.55 -6.85 -11.76
C ALA A 22 -10.69 -6.86 -10.72
N ARG A 23 -10.39 -6.48 -9.47
CA ARG A 23 -11.38 -6.43 -8.39
C ARG A 23 -12.35 -5.24 -8.54
N GLU A 24 -11.87 -4.12 -9.07
CA GLU A 24 -12.69 -2.94 -9.35
C GLU A 24 -13.71 -3.24 -10.45
N ARG A 25 -13.25 -3.75 -11.61
CA ARG A 25 -14.13 -4.21 -12.69
C ARG A 25 -15.12 -5.29 -12.23
N TRP A 26 -14.66 -6.23 -11.41
CA TRP A 26 -15.55 -7.23 -10.81
C TRP A 26 -16.62 -6.60 -9.93
N ALA A 27 -16.27 -5.60 -9.11
CA ALA A 27 -17.20 -4.93 -8.21
C ALA A 27 -18.28 -4.16 -8.99
N ASP A 28 -17.92 -3.52 -10.10
CA ASP A 28 -18.88 -2.84 -10.99
C ASP A 28 -19.88 -3.85 -11.57
N MET A 29 -19.40 -4.98 -12.09
CA MET A 29 -20.27 -6.05 -12.62
C MET A 29 -21.12 -6.69 -11.52
N ALA A 30 -20.58 -6.87 -10.31
CA ALA A 30 -21.31 -7.39 -9.16
C ALA A 30 -22.45 -6.45 -8.71
N ALA A 31 -22.26 -5.13 -8.84
CA ALA A 31 -23.33 -4.16 -8.57
C ALA A 31 -24.49 -4.31 -9.57
N ILE A 32 -24.20 -4.51 -10.85
CA ILE A 32 -25.23 -4.77 -11.89
C ILE A 32 -25.98 -6.08 -11.58
N VAL A 33 -25.28 -7.13 -11.14
CA VAL A 33 -25.91 -8.40 -10.74
C VAL A 33 -26.84 -8.21 -9.55
N ALA A 34 -26.40 -7.49 -8.52
CA ALA A 34 -27.25 -7.20 -7.35
C ALA A 34 -28.53 -6.45 -7.75
N TRP A 35 -28.44 -5.49 -8.68
CA TRP A 35 -29.62 -4.78 -9.18
C TRP A 35 -30.55 -5.68 -10.00
N ALA A 36 -30.00 -6.63 -10.75
CA ALA A 36 -30.79 -7.60 -11.47
C ALA A 36 -31.52 -8.59 -10.55
N ASP A 37 -31.06 -8.76 -9.31
CA ASP A 37 -31.77 -9.55 -8.31
C ASP A 37 -32.90 -8.74 -7.62
N ASP A 38 -32.76 -7.40 -7.55
CA ASP A 38 -33.70 -6.48 -6.87
C ASP A 38 -34.75 -5.84 -7.82
N THR A 39 -34.62 -6.01 -9.14
CA THR A 39 -35.55 -5.46 -10.15
C THR A 39 -36.86 -6.27 -10.26
N ASN A 40 -37.94 -5.61 -10.70
CA ASN A 40 -39.19 -6.26 -11.09
C ASN A 40 -39.26 -6.56 -12.60
N ALA A 41 -38.20 -6.28 -13.36
CA ALA A 41 -38.15 -6.57 -14.78
C ALA A 41 -38.33 -8.08 -15.05
N SER A 42 -39.26 -8.42 -15.94
CA SER A 42 -39.58 -9.81 -16.27
C SER A 42 -38.57 -10.47 -17.21
N ASP A 43 -37.78 -9.67 -17.94
CA ASP A 43 -36.78 -10.14 -18.90
C ASP A 43 -35.57 -9.19 -19.01
N LEU A 44 -34.57 -9.60 -19.80
CA LEU A 44 -33.35 -8.82 -20.01
C LEU A 44 -33.61 -7.49 -20.70
N ALA A 45 -34.58 -7.42 -21.62
CA ALA A 45 -34.92 -6.20 -22.34
C ALA A 45 -35.52 -5.15 -21.39
N GLY A 46 -36.43 -5.57 -20.51
CA GLY A 46 -36.99 -4.74 -19.44
C GLY A 46 -35.92 -4.25 -18.47
N PHE A 47 -35.00 -5.14 -18.05
CA PHE A 47 -33.90 -4.74 -17.16
C PHE A 47 -32.98 -3.70 -17.81
N LEU A 48 -32.64 -3.86 -19.09
CA LEU A 48 -31.83 -2.88 -19.82
C LEU A 48 -32.55 -1.53 -19.96
N SER A 49 -33.87 -1.54 -20.16
CA SER A 49 -34.69 -0.32 -20.19
C SER A 49 -34.66 0.41 -18.84
N GLU A 50 -34.82 -0.31 -17.72
CA GLU A 50 -34.73 0.27 -16.38
C GLU A 50 -33.33 0.83 -16.08
N LEU A 51 -32.29 0.18 -16.58
CA LEU A 51 -30.89 0.60 -16.39
C LEU A 51 -30.57 1.85 -17.22
N ASP A 52 -31.05 1.93 -18.45
CA ASP A 52 -30.92 3.12 -19.31
C ASP A 52 -31.67 4.32 -18.72
N GLU A 53 -32.91 4.10 -18.24
CA GLU A 53 -33.69 5.12 -17.54
C GLU A 53 -32.95 5.64 -16.30
N ARG A 54 -32.41 4.76 -15.45
CA ARG A 54 -31.61 5.16 -14.29
C ARG A 54 -30.34 5.92 -14.66
N ALA A 55 -29.64 5.49 -15.70
CA ALA A 55 -28.43 6.16 -16.19
C ALA A 55 -28.74 7.57 -16.72
N GLN A 56 -29.88 7.75 -17.39
CA GLN A 56 -30.34 9.05 -17.89
C GLN A 56 -30.77 9.99 -16.78
N TYR A 57 -31.43 9.49 -15.74
CA TYR A 57 -31.98 10.32 -14.67
C TYR A 57 -31.08 10.47 -13.44
N GLN A 58 -29.87 9.89 -13.44
CA GLN A 58 -28.96 9.86 -12.28
C GLN A 58 -29.73 9.55 -10.99
N VAL A 59 -30.59 8.53 -11.03
CA VAL A 59 -31.40 8.15 -9.86
C VAL A 59 -30.44 7.58 -8.82
N GLU A 60 -29.93 8.45 -7.95
CA GLU A 60 -29.14 8.05 -6.81
C GLU A 60 -30.03 7.13 -5.96
N PRO A 61 -29.58 5.91 -5.67
CA PRO A 61 -30.34 5.05 -4.76
C PRO A 61 -30.50 5.80 -3.44
N ASP A 62 -31.68 5.66 -2.82
CA ASP A 62 -32.06 6.29 -1.55
C ASP A 62 -31.19 5.72 -0.41
N LYS A 63 -29.92 6.12 -0.41
CA LYS A 63 -28.87 5.58 0.46
C LYS A 63 -28.54 6.62 1.50
N THR A 64 -28.89 6.31 2.74
CA THR A 64 -28.29 6.98 3.89
C THR A 64 -26.78 6.73 3.86
N GLY A 65 -25.99 7.77 3.64
CA GLY A 65 -24.55 7.65 3.45
C GLY A 65 -23.80 8.96 3.65
N VAL A 66 -22.47 8.89 3.60
CA VAL A 66 -21.61 10.07 3.59
C VAL A 66 -21.46 10.56 2.17
N GLU A 67 -21.79 11.83 1.92
CA GLU A 67 -21.57 12.47 0.62
C GLU A 67 -20.08 12.82 0.46
N VAL A 68 -19.50 12.38 -0.65
CA VAL A 68 -18.12 12.72 -1.01
C VAL A 68 -18.15 13.63 -2.23
N ALA A 69 -17.92 14.92 -1.99
CA ALA A 69 -17.95 15.95 -3.02
C ALA A 69 -16.61 16.68 -3.13
N THR A 70 -16.41 17.37 -4.25
CA THR A 70 -15.34 18.37 -4.37
C THR A 70 -15.82 19.71 -3.79
N ILE A 71 -14.89 20.58 -3.40
CA ILE A 71 -15.25 21.92 -2.88
C ILE A 71 -16.09 22.72 -3.89
N HIS A 72 -15.82 22.56 -5.19
CA HIS A 72 -16.53 23.27 -6.25
C HIS A 72 -17.99 22.84 -6.37
N THR A 73 -18.25 21.52 -6.26
CA THR A 73 -19.60 20.95 -6.36
C THR A 73 -20.43 21.22 -5.10
N ALA A 74 -19.77 21.52 -3.97
CA ALA A 74 -20.44 21.84 -2.72
C ALA A 74 -21.03 23.26 -2.66
N LYS A 75 -20.80 24.10 -3.69
CA LYS A 75 -21.27 25.49 -3.70
C LYS A 75 -22.80 25.55 -3.67
N GLY A 76 -23.34 26.26 -2.68
CA GLY A 76 -24.79 26.42 -2.51
C GLY A 76 -25.47 25.29 -1.73
N LEU A 77 -24.71 24.26 -1.35
CA LEU A 77 -25.17 23.16 -0.50
C LEU A 77 -24.70 23.38 0.95
N GLU A 78 -25.35 22.74 1.91
CA GLU A 78 -24.98 22.80 3.32
C GLU A 78 -25.30 21.48 4.02
N TRP A 79 -24.50 21.11 5.01
CA TRP A 79 -24.65 19.89 5.79
C TRP A 79 -24.44 20.18 7.27
N ASP A 80 -25.03 19.36 8.14
CA ASP A 80 -24.87 19.47 9.59
C ASP A 80 -23.41 19.23 10.01
N ALA A 81 -22.71 18.31 9.34
CA ALA A 81 -21.31 18.00 9.55
C ALA A 81 -20.51 17.98 8.25
N VAL A 82 -19.37 18.69 8.22
CA VAL A 82 -18.46 18.74 7.05
C VAL A 82 -17.03 18.41 7.47
N PHE A 83 -16.41 17.50 6.71
CA PHE A 83 -15.01 17.10 6.87
C PHE A 83 -14.20 17.58 5.67
N VAL A 84 -13.40 18.64 5.86
CA VAL A 84 -12.51 19.15 4.82
C VAL A 84 -11.18 18.39 4.88
N ALA A 85 -11.04 17.40 4.01
CA ALA A 85 -9.87 16.54 3.97
C ALA A 85 -8.73 17.14 3.12
N GLY A 86 -7.50 17.04 3.61
CA GLY A 86 -6.30 17.30 2.81
C GLY A 86 -5.94 18.76 2.61
N VAL A 87 -6.22 19.65 3.57
CA VAL A 87 -5.87 21.08 3.51
C VAL A 87 -4.35 21.27 3.70
N ALA A 88 -3.60 20.99 2.62
CA ALA A 88 -2.15 20.92 2.58
C ALA A 88 -1.56 21.72 1.41
N GLU A 89 -0.31 22.14 1.55
CA GLU A 89 0.43 22.82 0.48
C GLU A 89 0.51 21.95 -0.78
N GLY A 90 0.26 22.58 -1.92
CA GLY A 90 0.22 21.93 -3.23
C GLY A 90 -1.10 21.22 -3.56
N LEU A 91 -2.06 21.19 -2.62
CA LEU A 91 -3.43 20.72 -2.86
C LEU A 91 -4.47 21.83 -2.63
N LEU A 92 -4.36 22.57 -1.53
CA LEU A 92 -5.17 23.75 -1.26
C LEU A 92 -4.35 24.72 -0.40
N PRO A 93 -3.66 25.70 -0.99
CA PRO A 93 -3.74 26.10 -2.39
C PRO A 93 -3.07 25.10 -3.33
N ILE A 94 -3.64 24.92 -4.52
CA ILE A 94 -3.02 24.17 -5.62
C ILE A 94 -1.69 24.81 -6.03
N SER A 95 -0.72 23.97 -6.43
CA SER A 95 0.65 24.41 -6.73
C SER A 95 0.75 25.44 -7.87
N TYR A 96 -0.20 25.44 -8.79
CA TYR A 96 -0.24 26.34 -9.94
C TYR A 96 -0.92 27.70 -9.65
N ALA A 97 -1.50 27.91 -8.46
CA ALA A 97 -1.99 29.21 -8.02
C ALA A 97 -0.82 30.15 -7.64
N SER A 98 -0.12 30.65 -8.65
CA SER A 98 1.12 31.42 -8.49
C SER A 98 0.90 32.93 -8.34
N THR A 99 -0.21 33.47 -8.87
CA THR A 99 -0.53 34.89 -8.82
C THR A 99 -1.29 35.26 -7.53
N PRO A 100 -1.24 36.53 -7.09
CA PRO A 100 -2.04 36.99 -5.96
C PRO A 100 -3.54 36.74 -6.14
N ALA A 101 -4.08 37.00 -7.34
CA ALA A 101 -5.48 36.77 -7.65
C ALA A 101 -5.87 35.27 -7.58
N ALA A 102 -5.02 34.39 -8.12
CA ALA A 102 -5.26 32.95 -8.05
C ALA A 102 -5.18 32.44 -6.60
N ARG A 103 -4.26 32.96 -5.78
CA ARG A 103 -4.18 32.61 -4.36
C ARG A 103 -5.41 33.07 -3.57
N GLU A 104 -5.95 34.24 -3.91
CA GLU A 104 -7.19 34.72 -3.32
C GLU A 104 -8.40 33.87 -3.77
N GLU A 105 -8.38 33.30 -4.97
CA GLU A 105 -9.38 32.31 -5.39
C GLU A 105 -9.28 31.02 -4.54
N GLU A 106 -8.08 30.49 -4.31
CA GLU A 106 -7.90 29.33 -3.42
C GLU A 106 -8.37 29.61 -1.98
N ARG A 107 -8.17 30.84 -1.49
CA ARG A 107 -8.70 31.29 -0.21
C ARG A 107 -10.24 31.31 -0.22
N ARG A 108 -10.86 31.78 -1.31
CA ARG A 108 -12.32 31.73 -1.49
C ARG A 108 -12.83 30.29 -1.53
N LEU A 109 -12.12 29.38 -2.19
CA LEU A 109 -12.47 27.95 -2.20
C LEU A 109 -12.45 27.37 -0.79
N LEU A 110 -11.41 27.62 0.00
CA LEU A 110 -11.39 27.20 1.39
C LEU A 110 -12.57 27.80 2.17
N TYR A 111 -12.83 29.11 2.02
CA TYR A 111 -13.96 29.77 2.67
C TYR A 111 -15.31 29.12 2.32
N VAL A 112 -15.53 28.78 1.05
CA VAL A 112 -16.74 28.04 0.62
C VAL A 112 -16.82 26.72 1.37
N ALA A 113 -15.75 25.91 1.39
CA ALA A 113 -15.72 24.62 2.08
C ALA A 113 -16.06 24.73 3.58
N LEU A 114 -15.46 25.70 4.28
CA LEU A 114 -15.68 25.88 5.72
C LEU A 114 -17.12 26.33 6.02
N THR A 115 -17.72 27.16 5.17
CA THR A 115 -19.08 27.67 5.34
C THR A 115 -20.18 26.71 4.90
N ARG A 116 -19.84 25.49 4.45
CA ARG A 116 -20.86 24.47 4.17
C ARG A 116 -21.33 23.75 5.43
N ALA A 117 -20.58 23.87 6.54
CA ALA A 117 -20.90 23.25 7.82
C ALA A 117 -21.91 24.09 8.61
N ARG A 118 -22.95 23.46 9.16
CA ARG A 118 -23.87 24.10 10.11
C ARG A 118 -23.42 23.94 11.55
N ASP A 119 -23.14 22.70 11.98
CA ASP A 119 -22.86 22.38 13.38
C ASP A 119 -21.43 21.92 13.60
N VAL A 120 -20.93 21.03 12.74
CA VAL A 120 -19.62 20.39 12.90
C VAL A 120 -18.73 20.63 11.69
N LEU A 121 -17.53 21.15 11.95
CA LEU A 121 -16.49 21.35 10.94
C LEU A 121 -15.19 20.71 11.41
N GLU A 122 -14.70 19.75 10.64
CA GLU A 122 -13.42 19.09 10.88
C GLU A 122 -12.49 19.32 9.70
N VAL A 123 -11.28 19.82 9.98
CA VAL A 123 -10.29 20.13 8.95
C VAL A 123 -9.04 19.31 9.18
N SER A 124 -8.60 18.58 8.16
CA SER A 124 -7.45 17.68 8.27
C SER A 124 -6.40 17.93 7.20
N TRP A 125 -5.16 17.58 7.52
CA TRP A 125 -4.03 17.51 6.59
C TRP A 125 -3.13 16.34 6.96
N ALA A 126 -2.33 15.86 6.00
CA ALA A 126 -1.46 14.70 6.21
C ALA A 126 0.00 15.02 5.86
N ARG A 127 0.94 14.50 6.66
CA ARG A 127 2.40 14.64 6.41
C ARG A 127 2.88 13.82 5.20
N MET A 128 2.11 12.82 4.79
CA MET A 128 2.42 11.85 3.73
C MET A 128 1.14 11.53 2.94
N ARG A 129 1.26 11.17 1.65
CA ARG A 129 0.12 10.74 0.82
C ARG A 129 -0.22 9.26 1.02
N ALA A 130 0.81 8.41 1.17
CA ALA A 130 0.68 6.98 1.34
C ALA A 130 1.27 6.53 2.69
N THR A 131 0.69 5.47 3.26
CA THR A 131 1.20 4.83 4.46
C THR A 131 2.64 4.32 4.24
N GLY A 132 3.57 4.71 5.11
CA GLY A 132 4.98 4.28 5.04
C GLY A 132 5.88 5.10 4.09
N GLY A 133 5.36 6.14 3.43
CA GLY A 133 6.16 7.06 2.62
C GLY A 133 7.08 7.97 3.45
N ARG A 134 7.96 8.75 2.79
CA ARG A 134 8.70 9.84 3.45
C ARG A 134 7.84 11.11 3.49
N GLY A 135 7.71 11.72 4.67
CA GLY A 135 6.82 12.85 4.89
C GLY A 135 7.46 14.16 4.47
N LYS A 136 6.94 14.76 3.38
CA LYS A 136 7.36 16.06 2.86
C LYS A 136 6.19 17.03 2.66
N ARG A 137 4.97 16.66 3.09
CA ARG A 137 3.82 17.55 2.98
C ARG A 137 3.79 18.52 4.15
N HIS A 138 3.43 19.74 3.84
CA HIS A 138 3.23 20.82 4.80
C HIS A 138 1.74 21.15 4.90
N ARG A 139 1.29 21.56 6.08
CA ARG A 139 -0.05 22.14 6.27
C ARG A 139 -0.20 23.35 5.35
N SER A 140 -1.40 23.56 4.82
CA SER A 140 -1.70 24.76 4.03
C SER A 140 -1.43 26.04 4.83
N ARG A 141 -0.83 27.01 4.17
CA ARG A 141 -0.70 28.40 4.67
C ARG A 141 -2.04 29.09 4.90
N LEU A 142 -3.12 28.62 4.27
CA LEU A 142 -4.46 29.21 4.45
C LEU A 142 -5.01 28.96 5.85
N LEU A 143 -4.40 28.05 6.62
CA LEU A 143 -4.73 27.76 8.01
C LEU A 143 -3.83 28.51 9.01
N ASP A 144 -2.92 29.36 8.54
CA ASP A 144 -2.05 30.12 9.42
C ASP A 144 -2.85 31.15 10.23
N GLY A 145 -2.57 31.22 11.53
CA GLY A 145 -3.31 32.07 12.47
C GLY A 145 -4.62 31.48 13.00
N VAL A 146 -5.20 30.47 12.35
CA VAL A 146 -6.44 29.80 12.80
C VAL A 146 -6.21 28.38 13.32
N TRP A 147 -5.12 27.73 12.90
CA TRP A 147 -4.84 26.37 13.33
C TRP A 147 -4.49 26.30 14.83
N PRO A 148 -5.09 25.37 15.59
CA PRO A 148 -4.81 25.22 17.03
C PRO A 148 -3.32 24.97 17.28
N THR A 149 -2.70 25.79 18.13
CA THR A 149 -1.28 25.65 18.51
C THR A 149 -1.08 24.84 19.79
N ASP A 150 -2.13 24.74 20.61
CA ASP A 150 -2.20 24.01 21.88
C ASP A 150 -2.35 22.49 21.69
N ARG A 151 -3.07 22.07 20.65
CA ARG A 151 -3.28 20.67 20.29
C ARG A 151 -2.18 20.15 19.36
N SER A 152 -1.04 19.78 19.96
CA SER A 152 -0.06 18.96 19.23
C SER A 152 -0.59 17.53 19.16
N VAL A 153 -0.95 17.06 17.96
CA VAL A 153 -1.12 15.62 17.72
C VAL A 153 0.26 15.02 17.95
N GLY A 154 0.41 14.28 19.05
CA GLY A 154 1.69 13.73 19.48
C GLY A 154 2.39 13.05 18.30
N LYS A 155 3.73 13.14 18.25
CA LYS A 155 4.51 12.41 17.23
C LYS A 155 3.98 10.97 17.21
N PRO A 156 3.65 10.39 16.03
CA PRO A 156 3.24 8.99 15.98
C PRO A 156 4.28 8.21 16.77
N LYS A 157 3.84 7.41 17.77
CA LYS A 157 4.75 6.58 18.56
C LYS A 157 5.65 5.91 17.54
N ARG A 158 6.95 6.25 17.54
CA ARG A 158 7.92 5.54 16.71
C ARG A 158 7.68 4.09 17.07
N GLN A 159 7.27 3.26 16.11
CA GLN A 159 7.46 1.82 16.26
C GLN A 159 8.89 1.67 16.78
N ALA A 160 9.06 0.97 17.90
CA ALA A 160 10.33 0.84 18.62
C ALA A 160 11.45 0.80 17.59
N ALA A 161 12.41 1.74 17.70
CA ALA A 161 13.42 1.95 16.69
C ALA A 161 13.97 0.59 16.26
N LYS A 162 13.62 0.14 15.04
CA LYS A 162 14.15 -1.12 14.54
C LYS A 162 15.66 -0.96 14.61
N GLU A 163 16.30 -1.89 15.31
CA GLU A 163 17.75 -1.96 15.48
C GLU A 163 18.44 -1.57 14.17
N SER A 164 19.47 -0.74 14.21
CA SER A 164 20.16 -0.34 12.99
C SER A 164 20.87 -1.54 12.36
N ALA A 165 21.20 -1.48 11.06
CA ALA A 165 21.97 -2.54 10.42
C ALA A 165 23.36 -2.72 11.06
N ARG A 166 23.90 -1.64 11.65
CA ARG A 166 25.14 -1.61 12.40
C ARG A 166 25.00 -2.35 13.74
N GLU A 167 23.99 -2.00 14.53
CA GLU A 167 23.72 -2.65 15.82
C GLU A 167 23.51 -4.16 15.66
N ARG A 168 22.72 -4.60 14.66
CA ARG A 168 22.55 -6.04 14.35
C ARG A 168 23.86 -6.75 14.01
N ARG A 169 24.80 -6.04 13.38
CA ARG A 169 26.11 -6.59 13.01
C ARG A 169 26.97 -6.75 14.25
N GLU A 170 27.07 -5.70 15.06
CA GLU A 170 27.85 -5.69 16.31
C GLU A 170 27.32 -6.76 17.29
N ARG A 171 25.99 -6.91 17.43
CA ARG A 171 25.38 -7.98 18.23
C ARG A 171 25.77 -9.37 17.74
N PHE A 172 25.65 -9.64 16.44
CA PHE A 172 26.04 -10.94 15.89
C PHE A 172 27.52 -11.21 16.09
N GLU A 173 28.40 -10.23 15.85
CA GLU A 173 29.84 -10.37 16.06
C GLU A 173 30.19 -10.62 17.54
N ALA A 174 29.40 -10.09 18.49
CA ALA A 174 29.61 -10.28 19.92
C ALA A 174 29.02 -11.60 20.47
N GLU A 175 27.91 -12.08 19.90
CA GLU A 175 27.18 -13.25 20.41
C GLU A 175 27.48 -14.54 19.64
N ALA A 176 27.97 -14.45 18.40
CA ALA A 176 28.28 -15.62 17.60
C ALA A 176 29.59 -16.29 18.07
N GLY A 177 29.54 -17.62 18.24
CA GLY A 177 30.74 -18.41 18.46
C GLY A 177 31.67 -18.44 17.22
N GLU A 178 32.93 -18.77 17.45
CA GLU A 178 33.99 -18.80 16.42
C GLU A 178 33.59 -19.58 15.16
N GLU A 179 33.00 -20.77 15.34
CA GLU A 179 32.51 -21.60 14.24
C GLU A 179 31.37 -20.96 13.43
N ALA A 180 30.52 -20.14 14.06
CA ALA A 180 29.44 -19.43 13.36
C ALA A 180 30.00 -18.23 12.58
N LEU A 181 31.04 -17.56 13.10
CA LEU A 181 31.75 -16.51 12.38
C LEU A 181 32.47 -17.05 11.15
N ASP A 182 33.14 -18.20 11.29
CA ASP A 182 33.79 -18.90 10.19
C ASP A 182 32.80 -19.32 9.09
N LEU A 183 31.70 -19.99 9.48
CA LEU A 183 30.65 -20.38 8.53
C LEU A 183 30.04 -19.15 7.84
N PHE A 184 29.81 -18.06 8.56
CA PHE A 184 29.33 -16.81 7.99
C PHE A 184 30.30 -16.23 6.95
N ALA A 185 31.61 -16.29 7.20
CA ALA A 185 32.64 -15.85 6.25
C ALA A 185 32.63 -16.71 4.97
N ARG A 186 32.57 -18.04 5.11
CA ARG A 186 32.47 -18.97 3.98
C ARG A 186 31.20 -18.75 3.15
N LEU A 187 30.07 -18.54 3.80
CA LEU A 187 28.80 -18.20 3.14
C LEU A 187 28.87 -16.87 2.38
N LYS A 188 29.56 -15.86 2.92
CA LYS A 188 29.76 -14.57 2.23
C LYS A 188 30.63 -14.73 0.98
N ALA A 189 31.70 -15.51 1.07
CA ALA A 189 32.60 -15.77 -0.06
C ALA A 189 31.86 -16.52 -1.19
N TRP A 190 31.16 -17.60 -0.85
CA TRP A 190 30.33 -18.34 -1.80
C TRP A 190 29.27 -17.46 -2.47
N ARG A 191 28.53 -16.67 -1.68
CA ARG A 191 27.50 -15.76 -2.20
C ARG A 191 28.08 -14.74 -3.19
N LEU A 192 29.28 -14.22 -2.92
CA LEU A 192 29.94 -13.27 -3.80
C LEU A 192 30.25 -13.91 -5.16
N GLY A 193 30.77 -15.14 -5.18
CA GLY A 193 31.02 -15.88 -6.42
C GLY A 193 29.75 -16.13 -7.23
N VAL A 194 28.67 -16.58 -6.58
CA VAL A 194 27.36 -16.79 -7.24
C VAL A 194 26.82 -15.47 -7.83
N ALA A 195 26.95 -14.38 -7.09
CA ALA A 195 26.46 -13.07 -7.52
C ALA A 195 27.24 -12.53 -8.72
N GLN A 196 28.57 -12.75 -8.75
CA GLN A 196 29.43 -12.39 -9.86
C GLN A 196 29.11 -13.19 -11.12
N ALA A 197 29.00 -14.52 -11.01
CA ALA A 197 28.62 -15.39 -12.13
C ALA A 197 27.25 -14.99 -12.73
N ALA A 198 26.28 -14.68 -11.88
CA ALA A 198 24.95 -14.25 -12.30
C ALA A 198 24.85 -12.75 -12.65
N SER A 199 25.93 -11.97 -12.56
CA SER A 199 25.94 -10.51 -12.77
C SER A 199 24.86 -9.75 -11.99
N VAL A 200 24.56 -10.18 -10.75
CA VAL A 200 23.60 -9.53 -9.86
C VAL A 200 24.25 -9.05 -8.57
N PRO A 201 23.68 -8.07 -7.86
CA PRO A 201 24.16 -7.70 -6.54
C PRO A 201 24.08 -8.87 -5.55
N ALA A 202 25.09 -9.02 -4.67
CA ALA A 202 25.18 -10.14 -3.72
C ALA A 202 23.94 -10.33 -2.82
N PHE A 203 23.30 -9.22 -2.43
CA PHE A 203 22.08 -9.28 -1.61
C PHE A 203 20.87 -9.92 -2.34
N ALA A 204 20.87 -9.94 -3.68
CA ALA A 204 19.81 -10.56 -4.48
C ALA A 204 19.84 -12.09 -4.35
N VAL A 205 21.03 -12.67 -4.21
CA VAL A 205 21.23 -14.10 -3.92
C VAL A 205 20.69 -14.41 -2.51
N LEU A 206 21.33 -13.89 -1.46
CA LEU A 206 20.91 -14.01 -0.06
C LEU A 206 21.30 -12.75 0.72
N THR A 207 20.46 -12.31 1.67
CA THR A 207 20.79 -11.14 2.50
C THR A 207 21.80 -11.49 3.60
N ASP A 208 22.54 -10.51 4.10
CA ASP A 208 23.45 -10.72 5.24
C ASP A 208 22.73 -11.26 6.48
N GLN A 209 21.47 -10.84 6.71
CA GLN A 209 20.67 -11.37 7.81
C GLN A 209 20.43 -12.88 7.63
N THR A 210 20.03 -13.29 6.43
CA THR A 210 19.81 -14.70 6.11
C THR A 210 21.09 -15.53 6.29
N LEU A 211 22.25 -15.00 5.90
CA LEU A 211 23.53 -15.69 6.10
C LEU A 211 23.88 -15.84 7.60
N ARG A 212 23.63 -14.81 8.42
CA ARG A 212 23.80 -14.91 9.88
C ARG A 212 22.87 -15.94 10.48
N ASP A 213 21.60 -15.93 10.08
CA ASP A 213 20.61 -16.89 10.58
C ASP A 213 21.01 -18.33 10.22
N ILE A 214 21.52 -18.58 9.01
CA ILE A 214 22.08 -19.89 8.62
C ILE A 214 23.29 -20.25 9.50
N ALA A 215 24.20 -19.31 9.74
CA ALA A 215 25.39 -19.55 10.52
C ALA A 215 25.09 -19.91 12.00
N VAL A 216 24.06 -19.30 12.57
CA VAL A 216 23.58 -19.58 13.94
C VAL A 216 22.79 -20.89 13.99
N THR A 217 21.80 -21.06 13.11
CA THR A 217 20.86 -22.20 13.18
C THR A 217 21.41 -23.50 12.61
N ARG A 218 22.42 -23.42 11.73
CA ARG A 218 23.10 -24.56 11.10
C ARG A 218 22.12 -25.61 10.56
N PRO A 219 21.26 -25.24 9.60
CA PRO A 219 20.27 -26.16 9.06
C PRO A 219 20.97 -27.36 8.40
N LYS A 220 20.56 -28.57 8.80
CA LYS A 220 21.06 -29.84 8.24
C LYS A 220 20.18 -30.38 7.12
N THR A 221 18.96 -29.85 7.00
CA THR A 221 17.98 -30.30 6.00
C THR A 221 17.37 -29.13 5.25
N VAL A 222 16.84 -29.42 4.06
CA VAL A 222 16.09 -28.44 3.25
C VAL A 222 14.89 -27.87 4.01
N ALA A 223 14.21 -28.71 4.81
CA ALA A 223 13.09 -28.30 5.64
C ALA A 223 13.51 -27.25 6.70
N GLN A 224 14.66 -27.44 7.35
CA GLN A 224 15.18 -26.45 8.31
C GLN A 224 15.60 -25.15 7.63
N LEU A 225 16.14 -25.23 6.40
CA LEU A 225 16.52 -24.05 5.63
C LEU A 225 15.30 -23.19 5.25
N ARG A 226 14.14 -23.81 4.95
CA ARG A 226 12.87 -23.12 4.64
C ARG A 226 12.30 -22.31 5.81
N VAL A 227 12.64 -22.67 7.05
CA VAL A 227 12.19 -21.93 8.24
C VAL A 227 12.92 -20.59 8.37
N ILE A 228 14.10 -20.45 7.76
CA ILE A 228 14.89 -19.22 7.82
C ILE A 228 14.24 -18.13 6.96
N LYS A 229 13.97 -16.99 7.59
CA LYS A 229 13.34 -15.84 6.94
C LYS A 229 14.17 -15.35 5.75
N GLY A 230 13.52 -15.30 4.58
CA GLY A 230 14.13 -14.86 3.32
C GLY A 230 14.60 -15.99 2.41
N ILE A 231 14.38 -17.26 2.78
CA ILE A 231 14.64 -18.44 1.96
C ILE A 231 13.30 -19.04 1.52
N GLY A 232 12.72 -18.50 0.45
CA GLY A 232 11.51 -19.06 -0.18
C GLY A 232 11.82 -20.19 -1.16
N ASP A 233 10.78 -20.82 -1.72
CA ASP A 233 10.87 -22.03 -2.56
C ASP A 233 11.90 -21.91 -3.70
N VAL A 234 11.87 -20.80 -4.44
CA VAL A 234 12.81 -20.52 -5.55
C VAL A 234 14.26 -20.52 -5.10
N LYS A 235 14.54 -19.97 -3.90
CA LYS A 235 15.90 -19.90 -3.35
C LYS A 235 16.34 -21.24 -2.79
N VAL A 236 15.41 -22.02 -2.25
CA VAL A 236 15.67 -23.39 -1.81
C VAL A 236 16.09 -24.25 -2.99
N GLU A 237 15.31 -24.24 -4.07
CA GLU A 237 15.62 -25.03 -5.28
C GLU A 237 16.99 -24.69 -5.86
N ARG A 238 17.33 -23.41 -5.90
CA ARG A 238 18.59 -22.94 -6.49
C ARG A 238 19.81 -23.09 -5.59
N PHE A 239 19.65 -22.93 -4.27
CA PHE A 239 20.79 -22.70 -3.37
C PHE A 239 20.86 -23.67 -2.18
N ALA A 240 19.87 -24.54 -1.97
CA ALA A 240 19.89 -25.41 -0.78
C ALA A 240 21.06 -26.39 -0.79
N ALA A 241 21.37 -27.03 -1.92
CA ALA A 241 22.47 -27.98 -2.02
C ALA A 241 23.84 -27.36 -1.63
N PRO A 242 24.30 -26.26 -2.26
CA PRO A 242 25.57 -25.64 -1.90
C PRO A 242 25.57 -25.05 -0.48
N VAL A 243 24.46 -24.46 -0.02
CA VAL A 243 24.39 -23.91 1.35
C VAL A 243 24.49 -25.03 2.40
N LEU A 244 23.78 -26.15 2.22
CA LEU A 244 23.86 -27.27 3.16
C LEU A 244 25.23 -27.95 3.15
N ALA A 245 25.92 -27.98 2.00
CA ALA A 245 27.31 -28.45 1.91
C ALA A 245 28.25 -27.55 2.73
N LEU A 246 28.16 -26.23 2.60
CA LEU A 246 28.93 -25.29 3.41
C LEU A 246 28.67 -25.44 4.92
N VAL A 247 27.41 -25.68 5.31
CA VAL A 247 27.03 -25.93 6.71
C VAL A 247 27.65 -27.24 7.23
N ARG A 248 27.81 -28.26 6.37
CA ARG A 248 28.50 -29.51 6.72
C ARG A 248 30.03 -29.38 6.76
N GLY A 249 30.59 -28.24 6.36
CA GLY A 249 32.04 -28.02 6.31
C GLY A 249 32.68 -28.42 4.98
N GLU A 250 31.89 -28.71 3.95
CA GLU A 250 32.39 -29.05 2.62
C GLU A 250 32.85 -27.78 1.88
N GLU A 251 33.93 -27.89 1.10
CA GLU A 251 34.32 -26.83 0.18
C GLU A 251 33.39 -26.82 -1.03
N VAL A 252 32.71 -25.70 -1.24
CA VAL A 252 31.84 -25.49 -2.39
C VAL A 252 32.48 -24.45 -3.28
N ALA A 253 32.98 -24.89 -4.43
CA ALA A 253 33.47 -23.98 -5.46
C ALA A 253 32.31 -23.08 -5.93
N PRO A 254 32.55 -21.77 -6.14
CA PRO A 254 31.54 -20.92 -6.75
C PRO A 254 31.23 -21.45 -8.17
N PRO A 255 29.97 -21.36 -8.64
CA PRO A 255 29.63 -21.75 -10.00
C PRO A 255 30.48 -20.93 -10.99
N GLU A 256 31.07 -21.61 -11.98
CA GLU A 256 31.81 -20.95 -13.07
C GLU A 256 30.87 -19.99 -13.83
N PRO A 257 31.39 -18.84 -14.31
CA PRO A 257 30.60 -17.81 -14.99
C PRO A 257 29.96 -18.28 -16.30
#